data_AF-A0A2M6Y3T7-F1
#
_entry.id   AF-A0A2M6Y3T7-F1
#
_cell.length_a   1.000
_cell.length_b   1.000
_cell.length_c   1.000
_cell.angle_alpha   90.00
_cell.angle_beta   90.00
_cell.angle_gamma   90.00
#
_symmetry.space_group_name_H-M   'P 1'
#
loop_
_entity.id
_entity.type
_entity.pdbx_description
1 polymer ?
#
loop_
_entity_poly.entity_id
_entity_poly.type
_entity_poly.pdbx_seq_one_letter_code
_entity_poly.pdbx_strand_id
1 'polypeptide(L)'
;MKKTILFLAVLGCALAGGPGFLSAQGGGPPGWDEDGGQDEMGEQYGPGGRYEEGDGEEREGGPPSRGGGDYGAPPGKRGGMPVYKDCVARAEKYLTKKQYSSAMREFTKSLVSLNGEDPRKVYVYERLGWLNLKLKDLDGAQGYYLTATYQAEKMELFNKYAVNAYRGAAYCFEKAGDIPSAAENYEKALKIATDKAVKRELRKELRRLKPAPKKAAKKLQRTSAR
;
A
#
# COMPACT_ATOMS: atom_id res chain seq x y z
N MET A 1 40.19 21.68 6.25
CA MET A 1 39.20 22.73 5.92
C MET A 1 37.99 22.53 6.81
N LYS A 2 37.83 23.35 7.86
CA LYS A 2 36.77 23.22 8.87
C LYS A 2 35.64 24.19 8.46
N LYS A 3 34.44 23.67 8.21
CA LYS A 3 33.25 24.49 7.89
C LYS A 3 32.55 24.85 9.21
N THR A 4 32.60 26.12 9.55
CA THR A 4 31.87 26.77 10.64
C THR A 4 30.38 26.81 10.28
N ILE A 5 29.52 26.17 11.08
CA ILE A 5 28.06 26.27 10.97
C ILE A 5 27.61 27.37 11.94
N LEU A 6 27.11 28.47 11.38
CA LEU A 6 26.49 29.57 12.11
C LEU A 6 25.10 29.11 12.58
N PHE A 7 24.90 29.02 13.89
CA PHE A 7 23.59 28.93 14.52
C PHE A 7 22.95 30.32 14.49
N LEU A 8 21.90 30.49 13.69
CA LEU A 8 21.04 31.67 13.73
C LEU A 8 19.90 31.38 14.71
N ALA A 9 20.09 31.88 15.94
CA ALA A 9 19.04 32.01 16.94
C ALA A 9 18.09 33.14 16.51
N VAL A 10 16.80 32.82 16.37
CA VAL A 10 15.74 33.83 16.29
C VAL A 10 14.92 33.72 17.58
N LEU A 11 15.29 34.60 18.51
CA LEU A 11 14.47 35.21 19.56
C LEU A 11 13.12 35.61 18.93
N GLY A 12 11.96 35.20 19.44
CA GLY A 12 11.39 35.69 20.69
C GLY A 12 10.44 36.86 20.40
N CYS A 13 9.14 36.57 20.28
CA CYS A 13 8.08 37.56 20.46
C CYS A 13 7.04 36.98 21.40
N ALA A 14 6.87 37.66 22.52
CA ALA A 14 5.92 37.38 23.57
C ALA A 14 4.63 38.20 23.39
N LEU A 15 3.60 37.75 24.14
CA LEU A 15 2.50 38.50 24.74
C LEU A 15 1.12 38.57 24.06
N ALA A 16 0.14 38.52 24.98
CA ALA A 16 -1.30 38.73 24.91
C ALA A 16 -2.13 37.53 24.39
N GLY A 17 -2.95 36.85 25.19
CA GLY A 17 -3.84 37.37 26.23
C GLY A 17 -5.21 37.65 25.60
N GLY A 18 -6.07 36.63 25.55
CA GLY A 18 -7.43 36.71 25.01
C GLY A 18 -8.37 35.78 25.79
N PRO A 19 -9.56 36.25 26.22
CA PRO A 19 -10.41 35.57 27.20
C PRO A 19 -11.37 34.55 26.58
N GLY A 20 -11.66 33.51 27.37
CA GLY A 20 -12.98 32.86 27.50
C GLY A 20 -13.68 32.40 26.22
N PHE A 21 -13.47 31.14 25.83
CA PHE A 21 -14.45 30.44 25.01
C PHE A 21 -15.35 29.60 25.91
N LEU A 22 -16.63 29.94 25.85
CA LEU A 22 -17.73 29.32 26.59
C LEU A 22 -17.79 27.81 26.37
N SER A 23 -18.03 27.09 27.47
CA SER A 23 -18.56 25.74 27.49
C SER A 23 -19.84 25.65 26.65
N ALA A 24 -19.77 24.96 25.52
CA ALA A 24 -20.93 24.38 24.87
C ALA A 24 -21.08 22.94 25.41
N GLN A 25 -21.89 22.79 26.45
CA GLN A 25 -22.62 21.54 26.67
C GLN A 25 -23.68 21.44 25.58
N GLY A 26 -23.78 20.30 24.91
CA GLY A 26 -24.95 19.96 24.09
C GLY A 26 -24.59 19.26 22.80
N GLY A 27 -24.98 17.99 22.71
CA GLY A 27 -24.96 17.22 21.46
C GLY A 27 -24.19 15.91 21.57
N GLY A 28 -24.61 15.05 22.50
CA GLY A 28 -24.28 13.63 22.37
C GLY A 28 -24.83 13.09 21.05
N PRO A 29 -24.10 12.22 20.34
CA PRO A 29 -24.62 11.61 19.11
C PRO A 29 -25.90 10.83 19.43
N PRO A 30 -26.90 10.85 18.54
CA PRO A 30 -28.08 10.00 18.67
C PRO A 30 -27.63 8.53 18.80
N GLY A 31 -28.25 7.85 19.76
CA GLY A 31 -28.06 6.44 20.01
C GLY A 31 -28.17 5.65 18.72
N TRP A 32 -27.16 4.84 18.47
CA TRP A 32 -27.34 3.65 17.66
C TRP A 32 -28.11 2.70 18.56
N ASP A 33 -29.44 2.73 18.42
CA ASP A 33 -30.27 1.67 18.96
C ASP A 33 -29.72 0.35 18.42
N GLU A 34 -29.30 -0.48 19.38
CA GLU A 34 -28.94 -1.88 19.20
C GLU A 34 -30.20 -2.64 18.79
N ASP A 35 -30.65 -2.49 17.55
CA ASP A 35 -31.60 -3.42 16.97
C ASP A 35 -30.85 -4.70 16.61
N GLY A 36 -30.98 -5.66 17.52
CA GLY A 36 -30.55 -7.04 17.37
C GLY A 36 -31.19 -7.68 16.14
N GLY A 37 -30.38 -7.89 15.11
CA GLY A 37 -30.61 -8.88 14.08
C GLY A 37 -29.70 -10.08 14.32
N GLN A 38 -30.14 -11.01 15.17
CA GLN A 38 -29.60 -12.37 15.19
C GLN A 38 -30.11 -13.10 13.95
N ASP A 39 -29.48 -12.87 12.80
CA ASP A 39 -29.64 -13.77 11.67
C ASP A 39 -28.70 -14.96 11.88
N GLU A 40 -29.22 -15.94 12.61
CA GLU A 40 -28.78 -17.33 12.63
C GLU A 40 -28.85 -17.90 11.20
N MET A 41 -27.85 -17.58 10.37
CA MET A 41 -27.57 -18.37 9.18
C MET A 41 -26.76 -19.58 9.62
N GLY A 42 -27.49 -20.60 10.07
CA GLY A 42 -26.96 -21.94 10.25
C GLY A 42 -26.47 -22.50 8.91
N GLU A 43 -25.19 -22.31 8.61
CA GLU A 43 -24.50 -23.16 7.63
C GLU A 43 -24.25 -24.52 8.27
N GLN A 44 -25.26 -25.36 8.05
CA GLN A 44 -25.27 -26.80 8.21
C GLN A 44 -24.00 -27.40 7.60
N TYR A 45 -23.02 -27.70 8.45
CA TYR A 45 -21.91 -28.58 8.11
C TYR A 45 -22.50 -29.94 7.72
N GLY A 46 -22.58 -30.19 6.42
CA GLY A 46 -22.99 -31.47 5.87
C GLY A 46 -22.05 -32.59 6.35
N PRO A 47 -22.60 -33.74 6.77
CA PRO A 47 -21.80 -34.84 7.30
C PRO A 47 -21.08 -35.58 6.17
N GLY A 48 -19.80 -35.88 6.41
CA GLY A 48 -19.20 -37.18 6.06
C GLY A 48 -19.20 -37.56 4.58
N GLY A 49 -18.32 -36.95 3.80
CA GLY A 49 -17.79 -37.57 2.58
C GLY A 49 -16.89 -38.75 2.96
N ARG A 50 -17.50 -39.94 3.05
CA ARG A 50 -16.86 -41.26 3.05
C ARG A 50 -15.83 -41.32 1.92
N TYR A 51 -14.54 -41.35 2.26
CA TYR A 51 -13.51 -41.77 1.32
C TYR A 51 -13.66 -43.29 1.16
N GLU A 52 -13.93 -43.70 -0.07
CA GLU A 52 -13.94 -45.11 -0.44
C GLU A 52 -12.50 -45.65 -0.31
N GLU A 53 -12.35 -46.68 0.51
CA GLU A 53 -11.22 -47.60 0.47
C GLU A 53 -11.23 -48.25 -0.92
N GLY A 54 -10.31 -47.80 -1.77
CA GLY A 54 -10.03 -48.39 -3.07
C GLY A 54 -8.93 -49.40 -2.91
N ASP A 55 -9.33 -50.65 -2.72
CA ASP A 55 -8.47 -51.82 -2.68
C ASP A 55 -8.07 -52.20 -4.11
N GLY A 56 -6.78 -52.49 -4.31
CA GLY A 56 -6.33 -53.33 -5.41
C GLY A 56 -6.02 -52.63 -6.74
N GLU A 57 -4.74 -52.49 -7.06
CA GLU A 57 -4.11 -53.41 -8.01
C GLU A 57 -2.60 -53.17 -8.02
N GLU A 58 -1.88 -54.20 -7.59
CA GLU A 58 -0.46 -54.36 -7.80
C GLU A 58 -0.18 -54.40 -9.31
N ARG A 59 0.33 -53.29 -9.87
CA ARG A 59 1.04 -53.35 -11.14
C ARG A 59 2.53 -53.42 -10.87
N GLU A 60 3.02 -54.67 -10.88
CA GLU A 60 4.42 -55.00 -11.05
C GLU A 60 4.99 -54.43 -12.36
N GLY A 61 6.25 -53.97 -12.30
CA GLY A 61 7.14 -54.01 -13.47
C GLY A 61 7.18 -52.79 -14.39
N GLY A 62 7.83 -51.71 -13.94
CA GLY A 62 8.34 -50.65 -14.82
C GLY A 62 9.82 -50.37 -14.54
N PRO A 63 10.73 -50.38 -15.53
CA PRO A 63 12.16 -50.22 -15.31
C PRO A 63 12.51 -48.84 -14.73
N PRO A 64 13.54 -48.74 -13.87
CA PRO A 64 13.97 -47.48 -13.29
C PRO A 64 14.56 -46.58 -14.37
N SER A 65 13.77 -45.64 -14.86
CA SER A 65 14.27 -44.60 -15.76
C SER A 65 15.06 -43.59 -14.93
N ARG A 66 16.38 -43.81 -14.90
CA ARG A 66 17.41 -42.85 -14.50
C ARG A 66 17.30 -41.61 -15.40
N GLY A 67 16.60 -40.59 -14.93
CA GLY A 67 16.58 -39.25 -15.52
C GLY A 67 16.56 -38.23 -14.39
N GLY A 68 17.75 -37.86 -13.92
CA GLY A 68 17.95 -36.90 -12.84
C GLY A 68 17.45 -35.50 -13.20
N GLY A 69 16.20 -35.23 -12.86
CA GLY A 69 15.71 -33.89 -12.60
C GLY A 69 15.72 -33.68 -11.09
N ASP A 70 16.89 -33.31 -10.55
CA ASP A 70 17.08 -32.85 -9.17
C ASP A 70 16.27 -31.57 -8.97
N TYR A 71 14.94 -31.70 -8.84
CA TYR A 71 14.12 -30.71 -8.16
C TYR A 71 14.38 -30.88 -6.68
N GLY A 72 15.59 -30.52 -6.26
CA GLY A 72 16.06 -30.58 -4.89
C GLY A 72 14.98 -30.05 -3.97
N ALA A 73 14.29 -30.97 -3.30
CA ALA A 73 13.51 -30.65 -2.13
C ALA A 73 14.50 -29.96 -1.18
N PRO A 74 14.33 -28.66 -0.89
CA PRO A 74 15.34 -27.90 -0.20
C PRO A 74 15.57 -28.58 1.16
N PRO A 75 16.84 -28.87 1.51
CA PRO A 75 17.17 -29.62 2.70
C PRO A 75 16.50 -28.95 3.88
N GLY A 76 15.77 -29.74 4.67
CA GLY A 76 15.13 -29.33 5.91
C GLY A 76 16.15 -28.64 6.81
N LYS A 77 16.22 -27.31 6.72
CA LYS A 77 17.09 -26.46 7.52
C LYS A 77 16.32 -26.04 8.76
N ARG A 78 16.73 -26.62 9.87
CA ARG A 78 16.44 -26.26 11.27
C ARG A 78 16.09 -24.77 11.41
N GLY A 79 14.81 -24.47 11.70
CA GLY A 79 14.29 -23.31 12.44
C GLY A 79 14.78 -21.88 12.15
N GLY A 80 15.58 -21.63 11.12
CA GLY A 80 16.10 -20.29 10.82
C GLY A 80 15.02 -19.39 10.24
N MET A 81 14.87 -18.18 10.78
CA MET A 81 13.98 -17.17 10.18
C MET A 81 14.34 -16.98 8.70
N PRO A 82 13.35 -16.89 7.81
CA PRO A 82 13.61 -16.86 6.39
C PRO A 82 14.35 -15.58 6.01
N VAL A 83 15.45 -15.71 5.28
CA VAL A 83 16.27 -14.57 4.88
C VAL A 83 15.47 -13.69 3.91
N TYR A 84 15.50 -12.37 4.11
CA TYR A 84 14.79 -11.38 3.28
C TYR A 84 14.89 -11.66 1.77
N LYS A 85 16.12 -11.94 1.29
CA LYS A 85 16.40 -12.19 -0.13
C LYS A 85 15.61 -13.40 -0.67
N ASP A 86 15.50 -14.47 0.11
CA ASP A 86 14.81 -15.69 -0.31
C ASP A 86 13.30 -15.48 -0.35
N CYS A 87 12.75 -14.74 0.62
CA CYS A 87 11.34 -14.35 0.62
C CYS A 87 10.99 -13.52 -0.61
N VAL A 88 11.79 -12.49 -0.92
CA VAL A 88 11.56 -11.64 -2.10
C VAL A 88 11.69 -12.45 -3.40
N ALA A 89 12.69 -13.31 -3.53
CA ALA A 89 12.85 -14.15 -4.72
C ALA A 89 11.66 -15.10 -4.94
N ARG A 90 11.13 -15.70 -3.87
CA ARG A 90 9.90 -16.52 -3.95
C ARG A 90 8.68 -15.67 -4.29
N ALA A 91 8.55 -14.48 -3.70
CA ALA A 91 7.46 -13.56 -4.00
C ALA A 91 7.47 -13.17 -5.49
N GLU A 92 8.62 -12.83 -6.05
CA GLU A 92 8.79 -12.51 -7.48
C GLU A 92 8.46 -13.70 -8.38
N LYS A 93 8.83 -14.93 -8.00
CA LYS A 93 8.41 -16.15 -8.70
C LYS A 93 6.89 -16.36 -8.66
N TYR A 94 6.21 -15.97 -7.59
CA TYR A 94 4.74 -16.00 -7.54
C TYR A 94 4.12 -14.89 -8.40
N LEU A 95 4.77 -13.72 -8.50
CA LEU A 95 4.33 -12.63 -9.39
C LEU A 95 4.33 -13.03 -10.86
N THR A 96 5.36 -13.76 -11.33
CA THR A 96 5.40 -14.24 -12.72
C THR A 96 4.27 -15.23 -13.03
N LYS A 97 3.81 -15.97 -12.01
CA LYS A 97 2.66 -16.88 -12.08
C LYS A 97 1.31 -16.21 -11.80
N LYS A 98 1.28 -14.89 -11.55
CA LYS A 98 0.10 -14.12 -11.13
C LYS A 98 -0.57 -14.66 -9.84
N GLN A 99 0.19 -15.35 -8.99
CA GLN A 99 -0.28 -15.90 -7.71
C GLN A 99 -0.15 -14.82 -6.61
N TYR A 100 -1.00 -13.80 -6.67
CA TYR A 100 -0.88 -12.58 -5.85
C TYR A 100 -0.93 -12.84 -4.34
N SER A 101 -1.85 -13.68 -3.85
CA SER A 101 -1.96 -13.98 -2.41
C SER A 101 -0.72 -14.71 -1.88
N SER A 102 -0.12 -15.59 -2.69
CA SER A 102 1.13 -16.27 -2.33
C SER A 102 2.32 -15.32 -2.33
N ALA A 103 2.39 -14.41 -3.31
CA ALA A 103 3.40 -13.35 -3.35
C ALA A 103 3.30 -12.43 -2.12
N MET A 104 2.09 -12.03 -1.76
CA MET A 104 1.81 -11.17 -0.59
C MET A 104 2.32 -11.82 0.69
N ARG A 105 2.01 -13.10 0.92
CA ARG A 105 2.48 -13.85 2.09
C ARG A 105 4.01 -13.90 2.18
N GLU A 106 4.71 -14.08 1.05
CA GLU A 106 6.18 -14.08 1.05
C GLU A 106 6.77 -12.69 1.29
N PHE A 107 6.18 -11.62 0.75
CA PHE A 107 6.58 -10.25 1.08
C PHE A 107 6.35 -9.93 2.56
N THR A 108 5.22 -10.33 3.14
CA THR A 108 4.96 -10.16 4.58
C THR A 108 5.99 -10.89 5.44
N LYS A 109 6.34 -12.14 5.10
CA LYS A 109 7.42 -12.86 5.77
C LYS A 109 8.76 -12.12 5.67
N SER A 110 9.03 -11.47 4.55
CA SER A 110 10.28 -10.71 4.36
C SER A 110 10.40 -9.53 5.33
N LEU A 111 9.29 -8.93 5.78
CA LEU A 111 9.30 -7.84 6.76
C LEU A 111 9.79 -8.28 8.14
N VAL A 112 9.51 -9.52 8.54
CA VAL A 112 9.91 -10.07 9.85
C VAL A 112 11.43 -10.07 10.01
N SER A 113 12.15 -10.24 8.89
CA SER A 113 13.61 -10.27 8.86
C SER A 113 14.24 -8.88 8.72
N LEU A 114 13.42 -7.81 8.62
CA LEU A 114 13.88 -6.42 8.51
C LEU A 114 13.66 -5.70 9.85
N ASN A 115 14.73 -5.42 10.57
CA ASN A 115 14.68 -4.72 11.86
C ASN A 115 14.94 -3.21 11.69
N GLY A 116 14.44 -2.41 12.64
CA GLY A 116 14.71 -0.98 12.70
C GLY A 116 14.33 -0.20 11.42
N GLU A 117 15.18 0.77 11.07
CA GLU A 117 15.05 1.65 9.91
C GLU A 117 15.80 1.08 8.70
N ASP A 118 15.34 -0.07 8.18
CA ASP A 118 15.91 -0.66 6.96
C ASP A 118 15.25 -0.07 5.70
N PRO A 119 16.02 0.54 4.77
CA PRO A 119 15.53 1.06 3.50
C PRO A 119 14.72 0.08 2.65
N ARG A 120 14.98 -1.22 2.81
CA ARG A 120 14.26 -2.29 2.09
C ARG A 120 12.80 -2.39 2.49
N LYS A 121 12.40 -1.89 3.67
CA LYS A 121 11.00 -1.84 4.08
C LYS A 121 10.15 -1.01 3.12
N VAL A 122 10.69 0.10 2.60
CA VAL A 122 9.99 0.94 1.61
C VAL A 122 9.66 0.13 0.36
N TYR A 123 10.59 -0.70 -0.12
CA TYR A 123 10.35 -1.61 -1.24
C TYR A 123 9.25 -2.62 -0.94
N VAL A 124 9.32 -3.29 0.22
CA VAL A 124 8.36 -4.34 0.56
C VAL A 124 6.95 -3.76 0.74
N TYR A 125 6.81 -2.65 1.44
CA TYR A 125 5.51 -1.98 1.61
C TYR A 125 4.93 -1.47 0.29
N GLU A 126 5.76 -0.91 -0.61
CA GLU A 126 5.32 -0.52 -1.95
C GLU A 126 4.78 -1.73 -2.74
N ARG A 127 5.47 -2.87 -2.67
CA ARG A 127 5.01 -4.11 -3.31
C ARG A 127 3.73 -4.66 -2.71
N LEU A 128 3.58 -4.61 -1.38
CA LEU A 128 2.35 -5.01 -0.71
C LEU A 128 1.18 -4.11 -1.10
N GLY A 129 1.38 -2.79 -1.19
CA GLY A 129 0.36 -1.86 -1.69
C GLY A 129 -0.09 -2.22 -3.11
N TRP A 130 0.87 -2.47 -4.01
CA TRP A 130 0.56 -2.87 -5.39
C TRP A 130 -0.18 -4.21 -5.48
N LEU A 131 0.17 -5.18 -4.63
CA LEU A 131 -0.50 -6.47 -4.57
C LEU A 131 -1.95 -6.35 -4.11
N ASN A 132 -2.22 -5.50 -3.11
CA ASN A 132 -3.58 -5.24 -2.64
C ASN A 132 -4.43 -4.58 -3.74
N LEU A 133 -3.86 -3.66 -4.53
CA LEU A 133 -4.54 -3.15 -5.73
C LEU A 133 -4.90 -4.26 -6.73
N LYS A 134 -4.03 -5.28 -6.91
CA LYS A 134 -4.34 -6.45 -7.76
C LYS A 134 -5.42 -7.35 -7.18
N LEU A 135 -5.53 -7.40 -5.87
CA LEU A 135 -6.58 -8.11 -5.14
C LEU A 135 -7.86 -7.27 -4.97
N LYS A 136 -7.90 -6.05 -5.51
CA LYS A 136 -9.00 -5.07 -5.38
C LYS A 136 -9.28 -4.61 -3.94
N ASP A 137 -8.31 -4.78 -3.05
CA ASP A 137 -8.34 -4.21 -1.70
C ASP A 137 -7.72 -2.81 -1.74
N LEU A 138 -8.56 -1.79 -1.87
CA LEU A 138 -8.12 -0.39 -1.94
C LEU A 138 -7.64 0.14 -0.59
N ASP A 139 -8.31 -0.24 0.50
CA ASP A 139 -7.98 0.24 1.84
C ASP A 139 -6.66 -0.36 2.33
N GLY A 140 -6.47 -1.67 2.13
CA GLY A 140 -5.20 -2.33 2.39
C GLY A 140 -4.06 -1.76 1.55
N ALA A 141 -4.32 -1.47 0.27
CA ALA A 141 -3.34 -0.83 -0.59
C ALA A 141 -2.93 0.56 -0.09
N GLN A 142 -3.91 1.38 0.30
CA GLN A 142 -3.67 2.72 0.83
C GLN A 142 -2.82 2.66 2.10
N GLY A 143 -3.17 1.78 3.05
CA GLY A 143 -2.41 1.61 4.30
C GLY A 143 -0.94 1.25 4.06
N TYR A 144 -0.68 0.31 3.15
CA TYR A 144 0.69 -0.06 2.80
C TYR A 144 1.46 1.05 2.08
N TYR A 145 0.84 1.77 1.15
CA TYR A 145 1.50 2.88 0.48
C TYR A 145 1.83 4.04 1.44
N LEU A 146 0.91 4.40 2.34
CA LEU A 146 1.16 5.42 3.37
C LEU A 146 2.27 5.00 4.32
N THR A 147 2.32 3.72 4.69
CA THR A 147 3.42 3.18 5.50
C THR A 147 4.75 3.28 4.75
N ALA A 148 4.76 2.97 3.44
CA ALA A 148 5.96 3.09 2.62
C ALA A 148 6.45 4.55 2.51
N THR A 149 5.55 5.51 2.30
CA THR A 149 5.91 6.94 2.24
C THR A 149 6.40 7.46 3.57
N TYR A 150 5.77 7.07 4.69
CA TYR A 150 6.23 7.44 6.03
C TYR A 150 7.66 6.95 6.30
N GLN A 151 7.94 5.67 5.98
CA GLN A 151 9.29 5.12 6.13
C GLN A 151 10.30 5.82 5.22
N ALA A 152 9.90 6.17 3.99
CA ALA A 152 10.76 6.91 3.07
C ALA A 152 11.06 8.33 3.56
N GLU A 153 10.08 9.05 4.11
CA GLU A 153 10.28 10.37 4.71
C GLU A 153 11.18 10.29 5.94
N LYS A 154 10.91 9.33 6.84
CA LYS A 154 11.67 9.13 8.08
C LYS A 154 13.17 8.90 7.82
N MET A 155 13.50 8.13 6.78
CA MET A 155 14.87 7.79 6.39
C MET A 155 15.44 8.72 5.30
N GLU A 156 14.69 9.75 4.88
CA GLU A 156 15.05 10.65 3.78
C GLU A 156 15.42 9.91 2.47
N LEU A 157 14.70 8.83 2.16
CA LEU A 157 14.97 7.97 1.00
C LEU A 157 14.19 8.41 -0.24
N PHE A 158 14.90 9.09 -1.13
CA PHE A 158 14.38 9.62 -2.39
C PHE A 158 14.67 8.71 -3.59
N ASN A 159 14.23 7.45 -3.51
CA ASN A 159 14.46 6.44 -4.56
C ASN A 159 13.20 6.13 -5.40
N LYS A 160 13.35 5.28 -6.41
CA LYS A 160 12.23 4.88 -7.29
C LYS A 160 11.04 4.25 -6.55
N TYR A 161 11.29 3.57 -5.42
CA TYR A 161 10.24 2.93 -4.64
C TYR A 161 9.44 3.95 -3.84
N ALA A 162 10.09 4.97 -3.29
CA ALA A 162 9.40 6.10 -2.67
C ALA A 162 8.50 6.84 -3.68
N VAL A 163 9.00 7.10 -4.90
CA VAL A 163 8.19 7.70 -5.98
C VAL A 163 6.96 6.84 -6.29
N ASN A 164 7.14 5.53 -6.42
CA ASN A 164 6.03 4.60 -6.66
C ASN A 164 5.05 4.56 -5.48
N ALA A 165 5.53 4.62 -4.24
CA ALA A 165 4.69 4.64 -3.05
C ALA A 165 3.80 5.88 -3.00
N TYR A 166 4.35 7.09 -3.19
CA TYR A 166 3.54 8.32 -3.29
C TYR A 166 2.54 8.26 -4.45
N ARG A 167 2.97 7.73 -5.60
CA ARG A 167 2.08 7.56 -6.76
C ARG A 167 0.94 6.58 -6.46
N GLY A 168 1.23 5.50 -5.75
CA GLY A 168 0.24 4.50 -5.32
C GLY A 168 -0.74 5.06 -4.30
N ALA A 169 -0.25 5.78 -3.29
CA ALA A 169 -1.09 6.49 -2.32
C ALA A 169 -2.01 7.50 -3.02
N ALA A 170 -1.47 8.32 -3.94
CA ALA A 170 -2.24 9.28 -4.71
C ALA A 170 -3.38 8.60 -5.50
N TYR A 171 -3.09 7.46 -6.14
CA TYR A 171 -4.10 6.69 -6.84
C TYR A 171 -5.20 6.17 -5.89
N CYS A 172 -4.85 5.72 -4.69
CA CYS A 172 -5.84 5.26 -3.71
C CYS A 172 -6.73 6.42 -3.25
N PHE A 173 -6.15 7.58 -2.90
CA PHE A 173 -6.92 8.78 -2.55
C PHE A 173 -7.85 9.23 -3.67
N GLU A 174 -7.36 9.20 -4.92
CA GLU A 174 -8.21 9.54 -6.07
C GLU A 174 -9.40 8.59 -6.19
N LYS A 175 -9.18 7.28 -6.01
CA LYS A 175 -10.27 6.29 -6.04
C LYS A 175 -11.25 6.45 -4.87
N ALA A 176 -10.78 6.94 -3.74
CA ALA A 176 -11.63 7.31 -2.60
C ALA A 176 -12.33 8.67 -2.77
N GLY A 177 -12.03 9.44 -3.84
CA GLY A 177 -12.59 10.76 -4.08
C GLY A 177 -11.89 11.91 -3.34
N ASP A 178 -10.82 11.64 -2.59
CA ASP A 178 -9.99 12.66 -1.93
C ASP A 178 -8.99 13.27 -2.93
N ILE A 179 -9.50 14.14 -3.80
CA ILE A 179 -8.72 14.82 -4.84
C ILE A 179 -7.60 15.71 -4.25
N PRO A 180 -7.80 16.46 -3.15
CA PRO A 180 -6.73 17.24 -2.53
C PRO A 180 -5.53 16.37 -2.09
N SER A 181 -5.77 15.30 -1.33
CA SER A 181 -4.69 14.41 -0.87
C SER A 181 -4.03 13.67 -2.03
N ALA A 182 -4.79 13.30 -3.06
CA ALA A 182 -4.25 12.70 -4.28
C ALA A 182 -3.27 13.67 -4.98
N ALA A 183 -3.65 14.94 -5.13
CA ALA A 183 -2.80 15.95 -5.75
C ALA A 183 -1.52 16.20 -4.95
N GLU A 184 -1.61 16.29 -3.61
CA GLU A 184 -0.43 16.46 -2.76
C GLU A 184 0.57 15.32 -2.93
N ASN A 185 0.09 14.07 -2.91
CA ASN A 185 0.94 12.90 -3.08
C ASN A 185 1.59 12.84 -4.48
N TYR A 186 0.86 13.17 -5.55
CA TYR A 186 1.45 13.28 -6.89
C TYR A 186 2.49 14.40 -7.00
N GLU A 187 2.31 15.53 -6.30
CA GLU A 187 3.31 16.61 -6.25
C GLU A 187 4.58 16.17 -5.51
N LYS A 188 4.45 15.46 -4.39
CA LYS A 188 5.59 14.86 -3.68
C LYS A 188 6.34 13.87 -4.58
N ALA A 189 5.62 12.96 -5.24
CA ALA A 189 6.21 12.03 -6.21
C ALA A 189 6.96 12.77 -7.33
N LEU A 190 6.41 13.89 -7.83
CA LEU A 190 7.01 14.68 -8.92
C LEU A 190 8.31 15.37 -8.50
N LYS A 191 8.38 15.85 -7.25
CA LYS A 191 9.59 16.47 -6.67
C LYS A 191 10.74 15.46 -6.57
N ILE A 192 10.43 14.24 -6.16
CA ILE A 192 11.41 13.17 -5.90
C ILE A 192 11.85 12.45 -7.19
N ALA A 193 10.95 12.30 -8.16
CA ALA A 193 11.25 11.60 -9.40
C ALA A 193 12.49 12.17 -10.10
N THR A 194 13.33 11.29 -10.65
CA THR A 194 14.48 11.67 -11.49
C THR A 194 14.21 11.39 -12.97
N ASP A 195 13.46 10.34 -13.25
CA ASP A 195 13.08 9.92 -14.61
C ASP A 195 12.11 10.92 -15.26
N LYS A 196 12.47 11.42 -16.45
CA LYS A 196 11.68 12.37 -17.24
C LYS A 196 10.33 11.80 -17.67
N ALA A 197 10.26 10.52 -18.03
CA ALA A 197 9.02 9.85 -18.42
C ALA A 197 8.06 9.78 -17.22
N VAL A 198 8.56 9.38 -16.04
CA VAL A 198 7.77 9.36 -14.81
C VAL A 198 7.26 10.77 -14.46
N LYS A 199 8.11 11.80 -14.54
CA LYS A 199 7.67 13.19 -14.34
C LYS A 199 6.58 13.62 -15.30
N ARG A 200 6.66 13.22 -16.58
CA ARG A 200 5.64 13.56 -17.58
C ARG A 200 4.29 12.94 -17.24
N GLU A 201 4.27 11.67 -16.84
CA GLU A 201 3.04 11.00 -16.41
C GLU A 201 2.46 11.65 -15.14
N LEU A 202 3.28 11.94 -14.12
CA LEU A 202 2.83 12.62 -12.90
C LEU A 202 2.22 14.01 -13.19
N ARG A 203 2.83 14.79 -14.09
CA ARG A 203 2.26 16.08 -14.52
C ARG A 203 0.97 15.93 -15.31
N LYS A 204 0.77 14.82 -16.01
CA LYS A 204 -0.49 14.52 -16.71
C LYS A 204 -1.58 14.23 -15.70
N GLU A 205 -1.32 13.41 -14.68
CA GLU A 205 -2.28 13.14 -13.61
C GLU A 205 -2.65 14.40 -12.83
N LEU A 206 -1.67 15.22 -12.44
CA LEU A 206 -1.95 16.48 -11.74
C LEU A 206 -2.82 17.45 -12.54
N ARG A 207 -2.64 17.50 -13.88
CA ARG A 207 -3.50 18.31 -14.76
C ARG A 207 -4.92 17.77 -14.86
N ARG A 208 -5.11 16.46 -14.71
CA ARG A 208 -6.43 15.84 -14.68
C ARG A 208 -7.16 16.11 -13.36
N LEU A 209 -6.42 16.09 -12.25
CA LEU A 209 -6.99 16.34 -10.92
C LEU A 209 -7.33 17.82 -10.65
N LYS A 210 -6.54 18.76 -11.20
CA LYS A 210 -6.83 20.20 -11.08
C LYS A 210 -7.84 20.57 -12.16
N PRO A 211 -9.14 20.78 -11.86
CA PRO A 211 -10.06 21.28 -12.86
C PRO A 211 -9.53 22.62 -13.36
N ALA A 212 -9.45 22.78 -14.69
CA ALA A 212 -9.07 24.06 -15.27
C ALA A 212 -9.98 25.14 -14.66
N PRO A 213 -9.43 26.30 -14.22
CA PRO A 213 -10.26 27.38 -13.73
C PRO A 213 -11.27 27.70 -14.84
N LYS A 214 -12.57 27.62 -14.53
CA LYS A 214 -13.68 27.83 -15.47
C LYS A 214 -13.64 29.27 -16.02
N LYS A 215 -12.71 29.55 -16.93
CA LYS A 215 -12.64 30.81 -17.69
C LYS A 215 -13.69 30.80 -18.79
N ALA A 216 -14.99 30.70 -18.47
CA ALA A 216 -16.04 30.78 -19.51
C ALA A 216 -17.49 31.00 -19.04
N ALA A 217 -17.85 30.94 -17.75
CA ALA A 217 -19.28 31.10 -17.39
C ALA A 217 -19.77 32.57 -17.33
N LYS A 218 -18.88 33.55 -17.51
CA LYS A 218 -19.20 34.99 -17.31
C LYS A 218 -19.42 35.81 -18.60
N LYS A 219 -19.63 35.17 -19.76
CA LYS A 219 -19.96 35.89 -21.02
C LYS A 219 -21.42 35.78 -21.46
N LEU A 220 -22.28 35.04 -20.75
CA LEU A 220 -23.69 34.83 -21.11
C LEU A 220 -24.71 35.58 -20.22
N GLN A 221 -24.26 36.57 -19.45
CA GLN A 221 -25.16 37.46 -18.68
C GLN A 221 -25.11 38.94 -19.15
N ARG A 222 -24.39 39.26 -20.24
CA ARG A 222 -24.29 40.63 -20.78
C ARG A 222 -25.13 40.88 -22.03
N THR A 223 -25.96 39.92 -22.48
CA THR A 223 -26.75 40.06 -23.71
C THR A 223 -28.26 39.96 -23.53
N SER A 224 -28.79 39.85 -22.30
CA SER A 224 -30.24 39.74 -22.04
C SER A 224 -30.86 40.99 -21.38
N ALA A 225 -30.16 42.13 -21.38
CA ALA A 225 -30.65 43.39 -20.80
C ALA A 225 -30.61 44.52 -21.84
N ARG A 226 -31.23 44.30 -22.99
CA ARG A 226 -31.41 45.31 -24.04
C ARG A 226 -32.88 45.42 -24.40
#